data_AF-A0A8D8I5H1-F1
#
_entry.id   AF-A0A8D8I5H1-F1
#
_cell.length_a   1.000
_cell.length_b   1.000
_cell.length_c   1.000
_cell.angle_alpha   90.00
_cell.angle_beta   90.00
_cell.angle_gamma   90.00
#
_symmetry.space_group_name_H-M   'P 1'
#
loop_
_entity.id
_entity.type
_entity.pdbx_description
1 polymer ?
#
loop_
_entity_poly.entity_id
_entity_poly.type
_entity_poly.pdbx_seq_one_letter_code
_entity_poly.pdbx_strand_id
1 'polypeptide(L)'
;MPVRSSNPIRARSLIRNNLEKSAASSSPQQQQPLLQSRMPNIKVFSGSSHPDLASRIVDRLGIDLGKVVTKKFSNLETCVEIGESVRGEDVYIVQSGSGEINDNLMEMLIMINACKIASASRVTAVIPCFPYARQDKKDKSRAPISAKLVANMLSVAGADHIITMDLHASQIQGFF
;
A
#
# COMPACT_ATOMS: atom_id res chain seq x y z
N MET A 1 -73.87 47.75 -3.80
CA MET A 1 -73.72 49.22 -3.95
C MET A 1 -72.34 49.52 -4.52
N PRO A 2 -72.23 50.50 -5.43
CA PRO A 2 -71.05 50.77 -6.29
C PRO A 2 -70.09 51.79 -5.61
N VAL A 3 -68.87 52.08 -6.10
CA VAL A 3 -68.62 53.20 -7.04
C VAL A 3 -67.09 53.31 -7.35
N ARG A 4 -66.77 53.29 -8.66
CA ARG A 4 -65.81 54.10 -9.48
C ARG A 4 -64.31 54.13 -9.15
N SER A 5 -63.46 53.72 -10.12
CA SER A 5 -62.76 54.53 -11.16
C SER A 5 -61.32 54.82 -10.73
N SER A 6 -60.27 54.69 -11.53
CA SER A 6 -60.07 55.22 -12.88
C SER A 6 -58.77 54.68 -13.47
N ASN A 7 -58.75 54.32 -14.76
CA ASN A 7 -57.54 54.28 -15.57
C ASN A 7 -57.19 55.71 -16.03
N PRO A 8 -55.90 56.04 -16.22
CA PRO A 8 -55.43 56.24 -17.60
C PRO A 8 -54.01 55.68 -17.86
N ILE A 9 -53.81 54.88 -18.91
CA ILE A 9 -53.22 55.24 -20.22
C ILE A 9 -51.68 55.26 -20.27
N ARG A 10 -51.15 54.34 -21.11
CA ARG A 10 -49.90 54.36 -21.91
C ARG A 10 -48.62 54.89 -21.26
N ALA A 11 -47.59 54.04 -21.17
CA ALA A 11 -46.50 54.03 -22.17
C ALA A 11 -45.39 53.03 -21.78
N ARG A 12 -44.66 52.55 -22.79
CA ARG A 12 -43.33 51.90 -22.75
C ARG A 12 -43.29 50.37 -22.65
N SER A 13 -43.82 49.75 -23.70
CA SER A 13 -43.43 48.42 -24.21
C SER A 13 -42.02 48.39 -24.83
N LEU A 14 -41.00 48.99 -24.21
CA LEU A 14 -39.65 49.09 -24.81
C LEU A 14 -38.50 48.89 -23.80
N ILE A 15 -38.68 48.07 -22.77
CA ILE A 15 -37.58 47.68 -21.85
C ILE A 15 -37.66 46.17 -21.51
N ARG A 16 -37.92 45.31 -22.50
CA ARG A 16 -37.87 43.84 -22.29
C ARG A 16 -36.87 43.08 -23.15
N ASN A 17 -36.13 43.74 -24.04
CA ASN A 17 -35.25 43.04 -24.98
C ASN A 17 -33.74 43.19 -24.71
N ASN A 18 -33.34 43.82 -23.59
CA ASN A 18 -31.91 44.02 -23.26
C ASN A 18 -31.44 43.34 -21.96
N LEU A 19 -32.25 42.45 -21.36
CA LEU A 19 -31.84 41.63 -20.21
C LEU A 19 -31.55 40.16 -20.56
N GLU A 20 -31.69 39.77 -21.85
CA GLU A 20 -31.45 38.39 -22.30
C GLU A 20 -30.20 38.23 -23.19
N LYS A 21 -29.30 39.21 -23.25
CA LYS A 21 -28.11 39.16 -24.13
C LYS A 21 -26.75 39.38 -23.46
N SER A 22 -26.63 39.26 -22.14
CA SER A 22 -25.32 39.33 -21.48
C SER A 22 -25.20 38.35 -20.32
N ALA A 23 -25.03 37.07 -20.65
CA ALA A 23 -24.34 36.07 -19.81
C ALA A 23 -24.13 34.74 -20.57
N ALA A 24 -23.93 34.78 -21.89
CA ALA A 24 -23.53 33.63 -22.69
C ALA A 24 -22.04 33.74 -23.02
N SER A 25 -21.19 33.50 -22.03
CA SER A 25 -19.77 33.20 -22.23
C SER A 25 -19.15 32.61 -20.95
N SER A 26 -19.67 31.48 -20.48
CA SER A 26 -18.91 30.59 -19.61
C SER A 26 -18.54 29.38 -20.44
N SER A 27 -17.32 29.40 -20.98
CA SER A 27 -16.60 28.26 -21.52
C SER A 27 -16.88 27.02 -20.67
N PRO A 28 -17.04 25.81 -21.25
CA PRO A 28 -17.10 24.61 -20.44
C PRO A 28 -15.82 24.59 -19.60
N GLN A 29 -15.97 24.72 -18.27
CA GLN A 29 -14.89 24.51 -17.34
C GLN A 29 -14.36 23.12 -17.65
N GLN A 30 -13.21 23.07 -18.33
CA GLN A 30 -12.38 21.88 -18.38
C GLN A 30 -12.19 21.51 -16.91
N GLN A 31 -12.90 20.46 -16.47
CA GLN A 31 -12.58 19.80 -15.22
C GLN A 31 -11.13 19.40 -15.36
N GLN A 32 -10.26 20.21 -14.76
CA GLN A 32 -8.90 19.82 -14.49
C GLN A 32 -9.04 18.48 -13.80
N PRO A 33 -8.48 17.38 -14.35
CA PRO A 33 -8.45 16.16 -13.58
C PRO A 33 -7.75 16.57 -12.29
N LEU A 34 -8.46 16.44 -11.17
CA LEU A 34 -7.83 16.50 -9.86
C LEU A 34 -6.55 15.70 -10.03
N LEU A 35 -5.41 16.30 -9.68
CA LEU A 35 -4.17 15.58 -9.51
C LEU A 35 -4.51 14.47 -8.52
N GLN A 36 -5.00 13.35 -9.04
CA GLN A 36 -4.97 12.06 -8.43
C GLN A 36 -3.48 11.93 -8.27
N SER A 37 -3.01 12.28 -7.06
CA SER A 37 -1.69 11.89 -6.61
C SER A 37 -1.61 10.46 -7.08
N ARG A 38 -0.82 10.20 -8.13
CA ARG A 38 -0.61 8.85 -8.60
C ARG A 38 -0.09 8.20 -7.35
N MET A 39 -0.95 7.46 -6.64
CA MET A 39 -0.44 6.59 -5.61
C MET A 39 0.63 5.82 -6.36
N PRO A 40 1.87 5.79 -5.86
CA PRO A 40 2.86 4.91 -6.45
C PRO A 40 2.16 3.57 -6.66
N ASN A 41 2.43 2.95 -7.78
CA ASN A 41 1.71 1.79 -8.23
C ASN A 41 2.10 0.68 -7.22
N ILE A 42 1.23 0.50 -6.21
CA ILE A 42 1.50 -0.22 -4.96
C ILE A 42 0.94 -1.63 -5.12
N LYS A 43 1.75 -2.62 -4.75
CA LYS A 43 1.33 -4.01 -4.68
C LYS A 43 1.58 -4.57 -3.29
N VAL A 44 0.57 -5.20 -2.71
CA VAL A 44 0.69 -5.85 -1.40
C VAL A 44 0.55 -7.35 -1.60
N PHE A 45 1.54 -8.12 -1.18
CA PHE A 45 1.50 -9.58 -1.16
C PHE A 45 1.43 -10.08 0.27
N SER A 46 0.76 -11.21 0.47
CA SER A 46 0.74 -11.92 1.74
C SER A 46 1.57 -13.18 1.65
N GLY A 47 2.38 -13.45 2.68
CA GLY A 47 2.85 -14.81 2.93
C GLY A 47 1.77 -15.68 3.60
N SER A 48 2.16 -16.89 3.94
CA SER A 48 1.29 -17.93 4.53
C SER A 48 1.02 -17.76 6.03
N SER A 49 1.77 -16.93 6.75
CA SER A 49 1.64 -16.82 8.21
C SER A 49 0.29 -16.24 8.66
N HIS A 50 -0.13 -15.11 8.08
CA HIS A 50 -1.31 -14.34 8.52
C HIS A 50 -2.04 -13.66 7.33
N PRO A 51 -2.66 -14.43 6.41
CA PRO A 51 -3.35 -13.87 5.25
C PRO A 51 -4.56 -12.98 5.61
N ASP A 52 -5.23 -13.24 6.73
CA ASP A 52 -6.32 -12.38 7.24
C ASP A 52 -5.81 -10.97 7.59
N LEU A 53 -4.60 -10.86 8.16
CA LEU A 53 -4.01 -9.56 8.47
C LEU A 53 -3.72 -8.77 7.19
N ALA A 54 -3.12 -9.42 6.18
CA ALA A 54 -2.85 -8.78 4.90
C ALA A 54 -4.15 -8.32 4.20
N SER A 55 -5.20 -9.14 4.26
CA SER A 55 -6.53 -8.80 3.73
C SER A 55 -7.08 -7.52 4.38
N ARG A 56 -7.03 -7.44 5.72
CA ARG A 56 -7.48 -6.25 6.46
C ARG A 56 -6.64 -5.00 6.22
N ILE A 57 -5.38 -5.17 5.81
CA ILE A 57 -4.51 -4.04 5.42
C ILE A 57 -4.98 -3.52 4.06
N VAL A 58 -5.13 -4.39 3.07
CA VAL A 58 -5.54 -3.96 1.72
C VAL A 58 -6.97 -3.41 1.68
N ASP A 59 -7.88 -3.97 2.48
CA ASP A 59 -9.25 -3.45 2.65
C ASP A 59 -9.26 -2.00 3.13
N ARG A 60 -8.36 -1.65 4.07
CA ARG A 60 -8.23 -0.27 4.57
C ARG A 60 -7.55 0.66 3.58
N LEU A 61 -6.67 0.13 2.74
CA LEU A 61 -6.00 0.88 1.68
C LEU A 61 -6.87 1.05 0.43
N GLY A 62 -7.96 0.27 0.31
CA GLY A 62 -8.84 0.29 -0.86
C GLY A 62 -8.17 -0.28 -2.11
N ILE A 63 -7.29 -1.27 -1.95
CA ILE A 63 -6.59 -1.97 -3.05
C ILE A 63 -6.83 -3.47 -2.96
N ASP A 64 -6.56 -4.19 -4.04
CA ASP A 64 -6.64 -5.65 -4.05
C ASP A 64 -5.35 -6.29 -3.54
N LEU A 65 -5.48 -7.47 -2.92
CA LEU A 65 -4.32 -8.28 -2.56
C LEU A 65 -3.68 -8.86 -3.82
N GLY A 66 -2.35 -8.76 -3.88
CA GLY A 66 -1.57 -9.26 -4.99
C GLY A 66 -1.62 -10.78 -5.12
N LYS A 67 -1.58 -11.27 -6.36
CA LYS A 67 -1.64 -12.70 -6.67
C LYS A 67 -0.29 -13.35 -6.40
N VAL A 68 -0.25 -14.26 -5.44
CA VAL A 68 0.92 -15.09 -5.14
C VAL A 68 0.49 -16.53 -4.92
N VAL A 69 1.30 -17.46 -5.40
CA VAL A 69 1.15 -18.89 -5.13
C VAL A 69 2.30 -19.32 -4.22
N THR A 70 1.97 -19.69 -2.99
CA THR A 70 2.90 -20.30 -2.03
C THR A 70 2.57 -21.77 -1.88
N LYS A 71 3.52 -22.65 -2.17
CA LYS A 71 3.34 -24.11 -2.03
C LYS A 71 4.60 -24.76 -1.44
N LYS A 72 4.43 -25.96 -0.90
CA LYS A 72 5.53 -26.80 -0.44
C LYS A 72 5.73 -27.95 -1.42
N PHE A 73 6.98 -28.19 -1.83
CA PHE A 73 7.33 -29.39 -2.59
C PHE A 73 7.24 -30.63 -1.70
N SER A 74 7.31 -31.83 -2.29
CA SER A 74 7.24 -33.10 -1.54
C SER A 74 8.39 -33.28 -0.54
N ASN A 75 9.51 -32.59 -0.75
CA ASN A 75 10.66 -32.53 0.17
C ASN A 75 10.58 -31.36 1.18
N LEU A 76 9.44 -30.68 1.27
CA LEU A 76 9.16 -29.55 2.17
C LEU A 76 9.86 -28.22 1.83
N GLU A 77 10.53 -28.14 0.67
CA GLU A 77 11.05 -26.86 0.18
C GLU A 77 9.92 -25.89 -0.16
N THR A 78 10.10 -24.62 0.21
CA THR A 78 9.14 -23.55 -0.09
C THR A 78 9.28 -23.12 -1.55
N CYS A 79 8.17 -23.11 -2.26
CA CYS A 79 8.05 -22.59 -3.62
C CYS A 79 7.11 -21.39 -3.63
N VAL A 80 7.56 -20.30 -4.23
CA VAL A 80 6.82 -19.05 -4.34
C VAL A 80 6.79 -18.64 -5.81
N GLU A 81 5.62 -18.26 -6.29
CA GLU A 81 5.42 -17.71 -7.63
C GLU A 81 4.57 -16.44 -7.57
N ILE A 82 5.10 -15.34 -8.07
CA ILE A 82 4.38 -14.06 -8.17
C ILE A 82 3.52 -14.09 -9.43
N GLY A 83 2.19 -14.03 -9.26
CA GLY A 83 1.20 -14.25 -10.32
C GLY A 83 0.83 -12.99 -11.13
N GLU A 84 1.52 -11.88 -10.93
CA GLU A 84 1.32 -10.63 -11.66
C GLU A 84 2.63 -9.84 -11.82
N SER A 85 2.64 -8.89 -12.76
CA SER A 85 3.82 -8.05 -12.97
C SER A 85 4.01 -7.07 -11.82
N VAL A 86 5.23 -7.03 -11.28
CA VAL A 86 5.66 -6.09 -10.23
C VAL A 86 6.71 -5.09 -10.73
N ARG A 87 7.00 -5.07 -12.04
CA ARG A 87 8.05 -4.24 -12.62
C ARG A 87 7.76 -2.75 -12.40
N GLY A 88 8.68 -2.04 -11.75
CA GLY A 88 8.56 -0.61 -11.47
C GLY A 88 7.53 -0.26 -10.39
N GLU A 89 6.93 -1.25 -9.73
CA GLU A 89 5.95 -1.08 -8.66
C GLU A 89 6.65 -0.96 -7.29
N ASP A 90 5.98 -0.30 -6.35
CA ASP A 90 6.37 -0.32 -4.93
C ASP A 90 5.68 -1.52 -4.25
N VAL A 91 6.46 -2.52 -3.87
CA VAL A 91 5.96 -3.80 -3.36
C VAL A 91 6.06 -3.86 -1.85
N TYR A 92 5.00 -4.36 -1.21
CA TYR A 92 4.91 -4.61 0.23
C TYR A 92 4.63 -6.09 0.45
N ILE A 93 5.49 -6.78 1.19
CA ILE A 93 5.32 -8.20 1.53
C ILE A 93 4.98 -8.30 3.01
N VAL A 94 3.77 -8.77 3.31
CA VAL A 94 3.28 -8.94 4.68
C VAL A 94 3.49 -10.38 5.13
N GLN A 95 4.35 -10.56 6.14
CA GLN A 95 4.61 -11.87 6.74
C GLN A 95 5.16 -11.71 8.16
N SER A 96 4.80 -12.60 9.08
CA SER A 96 5.18 -12.51 10.49
C SER A 96 5.99 -13.72 10.97
N GLY A 97 6.89 -13.51 11.94
CA GLY A 97 7.70 -14.53 12.59
C GLY A 97 6.97 -15.28 13.70
N SER A 98 5.86 -15.96 13.37
CA SER A 98 5.01 -16.68 14.34
C SER A 98 4.54 -18.03 13.78
N GLY A 99 4.44 -19.06 14.63
CA GLY A 99 4.18 -20.44 14.20
C GLY A 99 5.45 -21.09 13.67
N GLU A 100 5.45 -21.49 12.40
CA GLU A 100 6.63 -22.04 11.70
C GLU A 100 7.62 -20.92 11.31
N ILE A 101 8.32 -20.38 12.31
CA ILE A 101 9.15 -19.17 12.19
C ILE A 101 10.16 -19.26 11.04
N ASN A 102 10.83 -20.40 10.89
CA ASN A 102 11.86 -20.60 9.87
C ASN A 102 11.27 -20.66 8.48
N ASP A 103 10.16 -21.37 8.32
CA ASP A 103 9.49 -21.52 7.03
C ASP A 103 8.90 -20.18 6.57
N ASN A 104 8.31 -19.42 7.48
CA ASN A 104 7.77 -18.09 7.19
C ASN A 104 8.87 -17.10 6.83
N LEU A 105 10.03 -17.16 7.51
CA LEU A 105 11.19 -16.35 7.19
C LEU A 105 11.74 -16.71 5.80
N MET A 106 11.93 -18.00 5.51
CA MET A 106 12.41 -18.47 4.22
C MET A 106 11.44 -18.10 3.09
N GLU A 107 10.14 -18.26 3.30
CA GLU A 107 9.11 -17.85 2.35
C GLU A 107 9.20 -16.35 2.02
N MET A 108 9.34 -15.50 3.05
CA MET A 108 9.51 -14.06 2.84
C MET A 108 10.79 -13.74 2.07
N LEU A 109 11.92 -14.34 2.42
CA LEU A 109 13.19 -14.12 1.71
C LEU A 109 13.07 -14.49 0.23
N ILE A 110 12.39 -15.59 -0.09
CA ILE A 110 12.14 -16.03 -1.46
C ILE A 110 11.20 -15.04 -2.17
N MET A 111 10.12 -14.57 -1.52
CA MET A 111 9.23 -13.54 -2.08
C MET A 111 9.96 -12.24 -2.40
N ILE A 112 10.78 -11.74 -1.45
CA ILE A 112 11.58 -10.52 -1.62
C ILE A 112 12.49 -10.67 -2.84
N ASN A 113 13.24 -11.78 -2.90
CA ASN A 113 14.15 -12.05 -4.01
C ASN A 113 13.41 -12.16 -5.35
N ALA A 114 12.24 -12.82 -5.38
CA ALA A 114 11.42 -12.92 -6.59
C ALA A 114 10.96 -11.54 -7.09
N CYS A 115 10.50 -10.66 -6.19
CA CYS A 115 10.14 -9.29 -6.53
C CYS A 115 11.34 -8.46 -7.00
N LYS A 116 12.51 -8.64 -6.39
CA LYS A 116 13.74 -7.94 -6.78
C LYS A 116 14.18 -8.33 -8.19
N ILE A 117 14.21 -9.63 -8.50
CA ILE A 117 14.55 -10.15 -9.83
C ILE A 117 13.50 -9.70 -10.87
N ALA A 118 12.22 -9.65 -10.50
CA ALA A 118 11.14 -9.14 -11.34
C ALA A 118 11.17 -7.60 -11.56
N SER A 119 12.22 -6.91 -11.08
CA SER A 119 12.45 -5.49 -11.27
C SER A 119 11.41 -4.59 -10.58
N ALA A 120 10.96 -4.97 -9.39
CA ALA A 120 10.23 -4.05 -8.51
C ALA A 120 11.07 -2.79 -8.25
N SER A 121 10.41 -1.62 -8.22
CA SER A 121 11.09 -0.35 -7.91
C SER A 121 11.61 -0.35 -6.48
N ARG A 122 10.79 -0.89 -5.56
CA ARG A 122 11.09 -0.96 -4.15
C ARG A 122 10.43 -2.18 -3.53
N VAL A 123 11.10 -2.83 -2.59
CA VAL A 123 10.57 -3.97 -1.84
C VAL A 123 10.60 -3.64 -0.35
N THR A 124 9.42 -3.52 0.24
CA THR A 124 9.23 -3.26 1.68
C THR A 124 8.76 -4.54 2.36
N ALA A 125 9.51 -5.06 3.32
CA ALA A 125 9.05 -6.18 4.14
C ALA A 125 8.28 -5.65 5.36
N VAL A 126 7.03 -6.07 5.50
CA VAL A 126 6.16 -5.74 6.63
C VAL A 126 6.12 -6.96 7.55
N ILE A 127 6.78 -6.83 8.70
CA ILE A 127 7.06 -7.90 9.66
C ILE A 127 6.46 -7.55 11.03
N PRO A 128 5.16 -7.79 11.26
CA PRO A 128 4.52 -7.43 12.53
C PRO A 128 5.22 -8.01 13.76
N CYS A 129 5.62 -9.29 13.72
CA CYS A 129 6.45 -9.90 14.75
C CYS A 129 7.81 -10.28 14.15
N PHE A 130 8.86 -9.56 14.55
CA PHE A 130 10.22 -9.78 14.04
C PHE A 130 10.79 -11.13 14.53
N PRO A 131 11.17 -12.05 13.61
CA PRO A 131 11.67 -13.35 14.00
C PRO A 131 13.03 -13.24 14.69
N TYR A 132 13.29 -14.11 15.67
CA TYR A 132 14.55 -14.15 16.43
C TYR A 132 14.89 -12.89 17.24
N ALA A 133 13.95 -11.96 17.45
CA ALA A 133 14.19 -10.69 18.13
C ALA A 133 14.73 -10.81 19.57
N ARG A 134 14.50 -11.93 20.26
CA ARG A 134 15.02 -12.19 21.62
C ARG A 134 16.51 -12.49 21.69
N GLN A 135 17.14 -12.72 20.54
CA GLN A 135 18.57 -13.02 20.43
C GLN A 135 19.29 -11.86 19.73
N ASP A 136 19.20 -10.70 20.35
CA ASP A 136 19.69 -9.40 19.90
C ASP A 136 21.09 -9.06 20.43
N LYS A 137 21.59 -9.78 21.42
CA LYS A 137 22.93 -9.55 21.99
C LYS A 137 23.67 -10.84 22.29
N LYS A 138 24.97 -10.70 22.55
CA LYS A 138 25.82 -11.81 22.94
C LYS A 138 25.69 -12.06 24.45
N ASP A 139 24.76 -12.93 24.83
CA ASP A 139 24.55 -13.28 26.25
C ASP A 139 25.61 -14.21 26.84
N LYS A 140 26.26 -15.02 25.99
CA LYS A 140 27.29 -15.98 26.40
C LYS A 140 28.45 -15.97 25.41
N SER A 141 29.61 -16.45 25.85
CA SER A 141 30.71 -16.71 24.92
C SER A 141 30.25 -17.67 23.82
N ARG A 142 30.52 -17.31 22.55
CA ARG A 142 30.13 -18.06 21.33
C ARG A 142 28.61 -18.14 21.04
N ALA A 143 27.77 -17.35 21.71
CA ALA A 143 26.36 -17.22 21.32
C ALA A 143 26.22 -16.38 20.03
N PRO A 144 25.34 -16.75 19.09
CA PRO A 144 25.06 -15.95 17.91
C PRO A 144 24.14 -14.77 18.25
N ILE A 145 24.14 -13.76 17.38
CA ILE A 145 23.18 -12.65 17.39
C ILE A 145 22.22 -12.88 16.22
N SER A 146 21.23 -13.75 16.43
CA SER A 146 20.35 -14.23 15.36
C SER A 146 19.48 -13.13 14.77
N ALA A 147 19.07 -12.14 15.58
CA ALA A 147 18.34 -10.98 15.05
C ALA A 147 19.16 -10.17 14.02
N LYS A 148 20.48 -10.05 14.23
CA LYS A 148 21.39 -9.41 13.25
C LYS A 148 21.57 -10.26 12.01
N LEU A 149 21.63 -11.59 12.15
CA LEU A 149 21.65 -12.49 11.00
C LEU A 149 20.40 -12.35 10.14
N VAL A 150 19.21 -12.33 10.76
CA VAL A 150 17.93 -12.10 10.07
C VAL A 150 17.94 -10.77 9.32
N ALA A 151 18.38 -9.69 9.98
CA ALA A 151 18.48 -8.38 9.35
C ALA A 151 19.36 -8.43 8.09
N ASN A 152 20.56 -9.02 8.20
CA ASN A 152 21.45 -9.18 7.06
C ASN A 152 20.83 -10.01 5.93
N MET A 153 20.11 -11.10 6.24
CA MET A 153 19.45 -11.92 5.23
C MET A 153 18.36 -11.14 4.48
N LEU A 154 17.56 -10.33 5.19
CA LEU A 154 16.53 -9.48 4.57
C LEU A 154 17.17 -8.42 3.66
N SER A 155 18.23 -7.76 4.11
CA SER A 155 18.97 -6.79 3.30
C SER A 155 19.58 -7.43 2.05
N VAL A 156 20.22 -8.59 2.19
CA VAL A 156 20.85 -9.32 1.07
C VAL A 156 19.82 -9.88 0.09
N ALA A 157 18.66 -10.34 0.58
CA ALA A 157 17.55 -10.77 -0.29
C ALA A 157 17.00 -9.63 -1.16
N GLY A 158 17.23 -8.37 -0.76
CA GLY A 158 16.89 -7.19 -1.55
C GLY A 158 15.73 -6.36 -0.98
N ALA A 159 15.45 -6.46 0.32
CA ALA A 159 14.51 -5.54 0.98
C ALA A 159 15.13 -4.15 1.11
N ASP A 160 14.45 -3.13 0.60
CA ASP A 160 14.88 -1.74 0.67
C ASP A 160 14.40 -1.07 1.98
N HIS A 161 13.24 -1.50 2.51
CA HIS A 161 12.69 -1.02 3.77
C HIS A 161 12.08 -2.17 4.59
N ILE A 162 12.11 -2.01 5.92
CA ILE A 162 11.48 -2.93 6.87
C ILE A 162 10.51 -2.14 7.74
N ILE A 163 9.29 -2.64 7.86
CA ILE A 163 8.27 -2.15 8.79
C ILE A 163 8.02 -3.26 9.81
N THR A 164 8.15 -2.96 11.10
CA THR A 164 7.95 -3.95 12.17
C THR A 164 7.21 -3.31 13.35
N MET A 165 6.61 -4.13 14.21
CA MET A 165 5.95 -3.67 15.44
C MET A 165 6.70 -4.19 16.67
N ASP A 166 6.71 -3.38 17.74
CA ASP A 166 7.13 -3.74 19.10
C ASP A 166 8.36 -4.66 19.17
N LEU A 167 9.50 -4.16 18.67
CA LEU A 167 10.76 -4.89 18.76
C LEU A 167 11.11 -5.21 20.22
N HIS A 168 11.60 -6.42 20.46
CA HIS A 168 12.04 -6.85 21.79
C HIS A 168 13.07 -5.91 22.41
N ALA A 169 13.96 -5.38 21.57
CA ALA A 169 14.97 -4.40 21.92
C ALA A 169 15.04 -3.34 20.82
N SER A 170 15.08 -2.05 21.19
CA SER A 170 15.14 -0.95 20.23
C SER A 170 16.42 -0.94 19.41
N GLN A 171 17.51 -1.52 19.93
CA GLN A 171 18.80 -1.65 19.26
C GLN A 171 18.74 -2.48 17.97
N ILE A 172 17.72 -3.34 17.80
CA ILE A 172 17.50 -4.11 16.58
C ILE A 172 17.31 -3.18 15.37
N GLN A 173 16.83 -1.95 15.56
CA GLN A 173 16.74 -0.95 14.49
C GLN A 173 18.12 -0.62 13.90
N GLY A 174 19.19 -0.64 14.71
CA GLY A 174 20.55 -0.42 14.26
C GLY A 174 21.21 -1.64 13.59
N PHE A 175 20.48 -2.74 13.40
CA PHE A 175 20.96 -3.88 12.64
C PHE A 175 20.79 -3.75 11.14
N PHE A 176 20.01 -2.77 10.68
CA PHE A 176 19.79 -2.49 9.26
C PHE A 176 20.69 -1.35 8.77
#